data_AF-A0A1L3MN97-F1
#
_entry.id   AF-A0A1L3MN97-F1
#
_cell.length_a   1.000
_cell.length_b   1.000
_cell.length_c   1.000
_cell.angle_alpha   90.00
_cell.angle_beta   90.00
_cell.angle_gamma   90.00
#
_symmetry.space_group_name_H-M   'P 1'
#
loop_
_entity.id
_entity.type
_entity.pdbx_description
1 polymer ?
#
loop_
_entity_poly.entity_id
_entity_poly.type
_entity_poly.pdbx_seq_one_letter_code
_entity_poly.pdbx_strand_id
1 'polypeptide(L)' 'MALYTSGFCYNLVSGISSSLEDAKYEIKKNFEQMDLENASVEEEMREMIEEMIAEIDQLLATIQSVHFR' A
#
# COMPACT_ATOMS: atom_id res chain seq x y z
N MET A 1 22.73 14.26 21.14
CA MET A 1 22.00 13.03 20.75
C MET A 1 20.60 13.45 20.33
N ALA A 2 20.41 13.83 19.06
CA ALA A 2 19.07 14.01 18.51
C ALA A 2 18.93 12.95 17.42
N LEU A 3 18.53 11.74 17.83
CA LEU A 3 18.31 10.61 16.90
C LEU A 3 17.04 10.82 16.06
N TYR A 4 16.15 11.71 16.51
CA TYR A 4 14.90 12.06 15.85
C TYR A 4 14.99 13.47 15.30
N THR A 5 15.68 13.63 14.17
CA THR A 5 15.65 14.87 13.37
C THR A 5 14.47 14.82 12.39
N SER A 6 14.10 15.97 11.82
CA SER A 6 13.12 16.02 10.73
C SER A 6 13.52 15.12 9.56
N GLY A 7 14.82 15.06 9.22
CA GLY A 7 15.36 14.15 8.20
C GLY A 7 15.20 12.67 8.55
N PHE A 8 15.41 12.29 9.82
CA PHE A 8 15.16 10.92 10.28
C PHE A 8 13.67 10.54 10.12
N CYS A 9 12.76 11.39 10.57
CA CYS A 9 11.32 11.16 10.45
C CYS A 9 10.86 11.10 8.99
N TYR A 10 11.40 11.97 8.14
CA TYR A 10 11.12 11.96 6.70
C TYR A 10 11.56 10.64 6.05
N ASN A 11 12.77 10.16 6.36
CA ASN A 11 13.26 8.89 5.84
C ASN A 11 12.42 7.69 6.33
N LEU A 12 12.01 7.70 7.60
CA LEU A 12 11.13 6.67 8.15
C LEU A 12 9.79 6.64 7.41
N VAL A 13 9.14 7.79 7.24
CA VAL A 13 7.87 7.92 6.51
C VAL A 13 8.03 7.51 5.04
N SER A 14 9.11 7.93 4.39
CA SER A 14 9.42 7.53 3.02
C SER A 14 9.58 6.02 2.89
N GLY A 15 10.26 5.37 3.85
CA GLY A 15 10.42 3.92 3.87
C GLY A 15 9.09 3.18 4.02
N ILE A 16 8.25 3.62 4.96
CA ILE A 16 6.90 3.06 5.17
C ILE A 16 6.05 3.24 3.90
N SER A 17 6.06 4.42 3.30
CA SER A 17 5.31 4.71 2.08
C SER A 17 5.75 3.83 0.92
N SER A 18 7.06 3.62 0.76
CA SER A 18 7.60 2.70 -0.25
C SER A 18 7.13 1.26 -0.02
N SER A 19 7.17 0.77 1.22
CA SER A 19 6.71 -0.60 1.53
C SER A 19 5.22 -0.80 1.28
N LEU A 20 4.40 0.25 1.47
CA LEU A 20 2.97 0.21 1.16
C LEU A 20 2.70 0.18 -0.35
N GLU A 21 3.45 0.97 -1.13
CA GLU A 21 3.38 0.93 -2.60
C GLU A 21 3.83 -0.44 -3.14
N ASP A 22 4.90 -1.01 -2.59
CA ASP A 22 5.37 -2.36 -2.94
C ASP A 22 4.30 -3.42 -2.62
N ALA A 23 3.64 -3.32 -1.47
CA ALA A 23 2.56 -4.22 -1.09
C ALA A 23 1.38 -4.13 -2.09
N LYS A 24 0.96 -2.91 -2.46
CA LYS A 24 -0.08 -2.69 -3.47
C LYS A 24 0.29 -3.31 -4.82
N TYR A 25 1.56 -3.17 -5.24
CA TYR A 25 2.06 -3.76 -6.47
C TYR A 25 2.02 -5.29 -6.43
N GLU A 26 2.53 -5.91 -5.36
CA GLU A 26 2.54 -7.37 -5.24
C GLU A 26 1.13 -7.96 -5.10
N ILE A 27 0.19 -7.27 -4.45
CA ILE A 27 -1.23 -7.67 -4.40
C ILE A 27 -1.80 -7.77 -5.82
N LYS A 28 -1.65 -6.72 -6.63
CA LYS A 28 -2.14 -6.67 -8.02
C LYS A 28 -1.50 -7.76 -8.88
N LYS A 29 -0.18 -7.84 -8.82
CA LYS A 29 0.60 -8.82 -9.59
C LYS A 29 0.22 -10.26 -9.22
N ASN A 30 0.01 -10.55 -7.94
CA ASN A 30 -0.42 -11.87 -7.51
C ASN A 30 -1.80 -12.21 -8.09
N PHE A 31 -2.76 -11.29 -8.02
CA PHE A 31 -4.09 -11.48 -8.61
C PHE A 31 -4.03 -11.70 -10.13
N GLU A 32 -3.25 -10.91 -10.87
CA GLU A 32 -3.04 -11.06 -12.32
C GLU A 32 -2.39 -12.41 -12.70
N GLN A 33 -1.62 -13.00 -11.79
CA GLN A 33 -0.98 -14.30 -11.99
C GLN A 33 -1.85 -15.48 -11.55
N MET A 34 -3.02 -15.23 -10.96
CA MET A 34 -3.94 -16.29 -10.59
C MET A 34 -4.64 -16.83 -11.84
N ASP A 35 -4.56 -18.14 -12.03
CA ASP A 35 -5.35 -18.84 -13.06
C ASP A 35 -6.74 -19.15 -12.48
N LEU A 36 -7.67 -18.22 -12.67
CA LEU A 36 -9.05 -18.34 -12.16
C LEU A 36 -9.96 -18.87 -13.28
N GLU A 37 -10.28 -20.16 -13.21
CA GLU A 37 -11.15 -20.82 -14.19
C GLU A 37 -12.65 -20.49 -14.00
N ASN A 38 -13.02 -19.89 -12.85
CA ASN A 38 -14.40 -19.58 -12.50
C ASN A 38 -14.63 -18.06 -12.39
N ALA A 39 -15.47 -17.53 -13.28
CA ALA A 39 -15.80 -16.11 -13.36
C ALA A 39 -16.42 -15.54 -12.07
N SER A 40 -17.19 -16.31 -11.29
CA SER A 40 -17.75 -15.80 -10.03
C SER A 40 -16.67 -15.65 -8.96
N VAL A 41 -15.70 -16.56 -8.94
CA VAL A 41 -14.57 -16.50 -8.03
C VAL A 41 -13.64 -15.36 -8.42
N GLU A 42 -13.41 -15.15 -9.73
CA GLU A 42 -12.64 -14.00 -10.21
C GLU A 42 -13.23 -12.67 -9.76
N GLU A 43 -14.55 -12.50 -9.86
CA GLU A 43 -15.21 -11.25 -9.46
C GLU A 43 -15.15 -11.02 -7.95
N GLU A 44 -15.47 -12.03 -7.13
CA GLU A 44 -15.36 -11.92 -5.67
C GLU A 44 -13.93 -11.58 -5.24
N MET A 45 -12.93 -12.19 -5.89
CA MET A 45 -11.53 -11.88 -5.62
C MET A 45 -11.14 -10.49 -6.07
N ARG A 46 -11.64 -10.01 -7.22
CA ARG A 46 -11.42 -8.66 -7.71
C ARG A 46 -11.94 -7.63 -6.72
N GLU A 47 -13.15 -7.79 -6.22
CA GLU A 47 -13.74 -6.89 -5.21
C GLU A 47 -12.87 -6.82 -3.95
N MET A 48 -12.46 -7.97 -3.40
CA MET A 48 -11.58 -8.02 -2.23
C MET A 48 -10.23 -7.33 -2.48
N ILE A 49 -9.63 -7.55 -3.66
CA ILE A 49 -8.34 -6.95 -4.02
C ILE A 49 -8.48 -5.43 -4.18
N GLU A 50 -9.56 -4.95 -4.79
CA GLU A 50 -9.83 -3.52 -4.94
C GLU A 50 -10.04 -2.83 -3.58
N GLU A 51 -10.75 -3.48 -2.65
CA GLU A 51 -10.89 -2.98 -1.27
C GLU A 51 -9.53 -2.87 -0.56
N MET A 52 -8.70 -3.92 -0.63
CA MET A 52 -7.36 -3.92 -0.03
C MET A 52 -6.48 -2.78 -0.60
N ILE A 53 -6.53 -2.56 -1.91
CA ILE A 53 -5.79 -1.48 -2.57
C ILE A 53 -6.31 -0.11 -2.10
N ALA A 54 -7.63 0.06 -2.01
CA ALA A 54 -8.24 1.31 -1.56
C ALA A 54 -7.84 1.66 -0.12
N GLU A 55 -7.77 0.68 0.78
CA GLU A 55 -7.30 0.88 2.16
C GLU A 55 -5.83 1.33 2.20
N ILE A 56 -4.96 0.72 1.38
CA ILE A 56 -3.55 1.12 1.27
C ILE A 56 -3.42 2.55 0.75
N ASP A 57 -4.19 2.92 -0.28
CA ASP A 57 -4.17 4.27 -0.86
C ASP A 57 -4.66 5.33 0.16
N GLN A 58 -5.68 5.01 0.97
CA GLN A 58 -6.12 5.87 2.07
C GLN A 58 -5.05 6.04 3.15
N LEU A 59 -4.35 4.96 3.51
CA LEU A 59 -3.25 5.02 4.46
C LEU A 59 -2.08 5.87 3.94
N LEU A 60 -1.70 5.69 2.68
CA LEU A 60 -0.68 6.50 2.01
C LEU A 60 -1.05 7.99 2.03
N ALA A 61 -2.29 8.33 1.67
CA ALA A 61 -2.78 9.71 1.72
C ALA A 61 -2.70 10.29 3.15
N THR A 62 -3.07 9.49 4.15
CA THR A 62 -2.98 9.89 5.56
C THR A 62 -1.54 10.17 5.97
N ILE A 63 -0.60 9.28 5.62
CA ILE A 63 0.82 9.43 5.90
C ILE A 63 1.39 10.68 5.21
N GLN A 64 1.06 10.89 3.93
CA GLN A 64 1.55 12.03 3.15
C GLN A 64 1.01 13.39 3.65
N SER A 65 -0.13 13.39 4.35
CA SER A 65 -0.68 14.60 4.99
C SER A 65 0.09 15.07 6.22
N VAL A 66 0.98 14.22 6.77
CA VAL A 66 1.78 14.56 7.96
C VAL A 66 2.99 15.41 7.58
N HIS A 67 3.03 16.63 8.10
CA HIS A 67 4.16 17.54 7.92
C HIS A 67 4.97 17.67 9.21
N PHE A 68 6.23 17.21 9.18
CA PHE A 68 7.18 17.46 10.26
C PHE A 68 7.67 18.91 10.16
N ARG A 69 7.34 19.73 11.17
CA ARG A 69 7.82 21.12 11.30
C ARG A 69 9.21 21.18 11.90
#